data_AF-A0A199AWD2-F1
#
_entry.id   AF-A0A199AWD2-F1
#
_cell.length_a   1.000
_cell.length_b   1.000
_cell.length_c   1.000
_cell.angle_alpha   90.00
_cell.angle_beta   90.00
_cell.angle_gamma   90.00
#
_symmetry.space_group_name_H-M   'P 1'
#
loop_
_entity.id
_entity.type
_entity.pdbx_description
1 polymer ?
#
loop_
_entity_poly.entity_id
_entity_poly.type
_entity_poly.pdbx_seq_one_letter_code
_entity_poly.pdbx_strand_id
1 'polypeptide(L)'
;MTAFLATGGRVLTPASRDATALAHENGLIVWAGSDAPGPALFPGAEQVDLEGDWVAPAFVECLPEGLDPAVAAAGGVVPAGLPGAHGLDEVEERVRAGERVVLDDTVDPARLATELTRLATELGGPAVARCIPVLVGGTGAGNADGDTLAALAAVGTVTLLRPLVDDLTGTDLVRIAASGVALAASTRAGDEVRPWDALRALTSVEGGRGLSPRAAFTATTRGAHRAAGARDGTAGTLTPGTAATFARWRTGELAVVAADDAVQRWSTDPRSGVPPMPDLTGPDPVLRALVVDGLPAGPAT
;
A
#
# COMPACT_ATOMS: atom_id res chain seq x y z
N MET A 1 14.39 -15.52 20.27
CA MET A 1 15.08 -16.10 19.09
C MET A 1 16.21 -15.17 18.72
N THR A 2 17.20 -15.66 17.98
CA THR A 2 18.31 -14.81 17.50
C THR A 2 17.77 -13.77 16.52
N ALA A 3 18.24 -12.52 16.59
CA ALA A 3 17.92 -11.49 15.60
C ALA A 3 18.42 -11.89 14.21
N PHE A 4 17.79 -11.37 13.16
CA PHE A 4 18.21 -11.50 11.77
C PHE A 4 18.72 -10.14 11.29
N LEU A 5 19.83 -10.13 10.55
CA LEU A 5 20.43 -8.95 9.95
C LEU A 5 20.65 -9.20 8.45
N ALA A 6 19.98 -8.43 7.62
CA ALA A 6 20.22 -8.39 6.19
C ALA A 6 21.03 -7.14 5.81
N THR A 7 22.08 -7.31 5.02
CA THR A 7 23.00 -6.23 4.57
C THR A 7 23.21 -6.28 3.06
N GLY A 8 23.76 -5.22 2.46
CA GLY A 8 24.19 -5.20 1.07
C GLY A 8 23.06 -5.01 0.06
N GLY A 9 21.90 -4.53 0.50
CA GLY A 9 20.72 -4.31 -0.36
C GLY A 9 20.36 -2.84 -0.51
N ARG A 10 19.10 -2.60 -0.90
CA ARG A 10 18.50 -1.26 -0.98
C ARG A 10 17.12 -1.31 -0.32
N VAL A 11 16.99 -0.76 0.88
CA VAL A 11 15.80 -0.93 1.72
C VAL A 11 14.89 0.28 1.59
N LEU A 12 13.67 0.06 1.07
CA LEU A 12 12.61 1.07 1.05
C LEU A 12 12.04 1.25 2.46
N THR A 13 12.63 2.15 3.23
CA THR A 13 12.19 2.49 4.59
C THR A 13 12.07 4.00 4.80
N PRO A 14 11.05 4.46 5.56
CA PRO A 14 11.03 5.83 6.08
C PRO A 14 12.14 6.15 7.08
N ALA A 15 12.73 5.14 7.73
CA ALA A 15 13.69 5.34 8.83
C ALA A 15 15.05 5.88 8.36
N SER A 16 15.47 5.52 7.14
CA SER A 16 16.70 5.99 6.52
C SER A 16 16.57 5.93 5.00
N ARG A 17 16.98 7.00 4.32
CA ARG A 17 16.84 7.14 2.87
C ARG A 17 17.81 6.24 2.09
N ASP A 18 19.00 6.08 2.65
CA ASP A 18 20.11 5.31 2.05
C ASP A 18 20.29 3.99 2.82
N ALA A 19 19.20 3.42 3.33
CA ALA A 19 19.25 2.16 4.04
C ALA A 19 19.70 1.05 3.09
N THR A 20 20.80 0.39 3.44
CA THR A 20 21.32 -0.78 2.74
C THR A 20 21.17 -2.07 3.56
N ALA A 21 20.76 -1.92 4.82
CA ALA A 21 20.57 -3.00 5.77
C ALA A 21 19.29 -2.85 6.58
N LEU A 22 18.76 -3.99 7.05
CA LEU A 22 17.63 -4.06 7.98
C LEU A 22 17.86 -5.21 8.97
N ALA A 23 17.32 -5.07 10.17
CA ALA A 23 17.30 -6.14 11.16
C ALA A 23 15.88 -6.35 11.69
N HIS A 24 15.54 -7.62 11.94
CA HIS A 24 14.30 -7.99 12.59
C HIS A 24 14.51 -9.03 13.67
N GLU A 25 13.67 -9.00 14.70
CA GLU A 25 13.67 -9.93 15.81
C GLU A 25 12.25 -10.17 16.29
N ASN A 26 11.89 -11.43 16.58
CA ASN A 26 10.57 -11.83 17.07
C ASN A 26 9.41 -11.27 16.21
N GLY A 27 9.60 -11.31 14.89
CA GLY A 27 8.63 -10.86 13.89
C GLY A 27 8.49 -9.36 13.73
N LEU A 28 9.34 -8.56 14.38
CA LEU A 28 9.32 -7.09 14.27
C LEU A 28 10.62 -6.56 13.67
N ILE A 29 10.51 -5.53 12.85
CA ILE A 29 11.65 -4.70 12.45
C ILE A 29 12.20 -4.04 13.70
N VAL A 30 13.49 -4.19 13.96
CA VAL A 30 14.17 -3.55 15.12
C VAL A 30 15.12 -2.44 14.68
N TRP A 31 15.57 -2.46 13.43
CA TRP A 31 16.49 -1.46 12.87
C TRP A 31 16.49 -1.47 11.34
N ALA A 32 16.77 -0.31 10.75
CA ALA A 32 17.10 -0.18 9.33
C ALA A 32 18.08 0.99 9.15
N GLY A 33 19.12 0.80 8.33
CA GLY A 33 20.23 1.75 8.22
C GLY A 33 21.26 1.36 7.16
N SER A 34 22.43 1.98 7.19
CA SER A 34 23.56 1.58 6.35
C SER A 34 24.22 0.30 6.87
N ASP A 35 24.97 -0.42 6.03
CA ASP A 35 25.57 -1.72 6.40
C ASP A 35 26.55 -1.63 7.57
N ALA A 36 27.38 -0.58 7.61
CA ALA A 36 28.57 -0.56 8.47
C ALA A 36 28.28 -0.73 9.97
N PRO A 37 27.22 -0.14 10.57
CA PRO A 37 26.89 -0.36 11.97
C PRO A 37 26.26 -1.72 12.27
N GLY A 38 25.65 -2.38 11.28
CA GLY A 38 24.81 -3.58 11.47
C GLY A 38 25.48 -4.69 12.29
N PRO A 39 26.65 -5.21 11.88
CA PRO A 39 27.34 -6.29 12.59
C PRO A 39 27.72 -5.95 14.04
N ALA A 40 28.00 -4.68 14.34
CA ALA A 40 28.32 -4.24 15.70
C ALA A 40 27.07 -4.09 16.57
N LEU A 41 25.95 -3.66 15.98
CA LEU A 41 24.65 -3.56 16.67
C LEU A 41 24.01 -4.93 16.92
N PHE A 42 24.26 -5.90 16.03
CA PHE A 42 23.66 -7.23 16.06
C PHE A 42 24.71 -8.36 15.94
N PRO A 43 25.68 -8.47 16.86
CA PRO A 43 26.83 -9.37 16.72
C PRO A 43 26.47 -10.87 16.76
N GLY A 44 25.32 -11.21 17.34
CA GLY A 44 24.81 -12.58 17.39
C GLY A 44 23.79 -12.91 16.32
N ALA A 45 23.41 -11.96 15.45
CA ALA A 45 22.35 -12.16 14.48
C ALA A 45 22.72 -13.19 13.39
N GLU A 46 21.71 -13.89 12.89
CA GLU A 46 21.83 -14.55 11.59
C GLU A 46 22.03 -13.49 10.52
N GLN A 47 23.11 -13.59 9.74
CA GLN A 47 23.46 -12.60 8.72
C GLN A 47 23.18 -13.11 7.33
N VAL A 48 22.55 -12.27 6.50
CA VAL A 48 22.30 -12.55 5.08
C VAL A 48 22.78 -11.39 4.23
N ASP A 49 23.53 -11.71 3.18
CA ASP A 49 23.81 -10.78 2.09
C ASP A 49 22.59 -10.70 1.16
N LEU A 50 22.11 -9.49 0.93
CA LEU A 50 21.00 -9.19 0.04
C LEU A 50 21.44 -9.19 -1.44
N GLU A 51 22.73 -9.26 -1.75
CA GLU A 51 23.26 -9.30 -3.12
C GLU A 51 22.79 -8.11 -3.97
N GLY A 52 22.59 -6.95 -3.37
CA GLY A 52 22.05 -5.76 -4.03
C GLY A 52 20.54 -5.76 -4.25
N ASP A 53 19.81 -6.77 -3.75
CA ASP A 53 18.35 -6.85 -3.85
C ASP A 53 17.69 -5.59 -3.26
N TRP A 54 16.58 -5.19 -3.89
CA TRP A 54 15.68 -4.18 -3.37
C TRP A 54 14.71 -4.80 -2.36
N VAL A 55 14.63 -4.22 -1.16
CA VAL A 55 13.80 -4.71 -0.07
C VAL A 55 12.70 -3.70 0.21
N ALA A 56 11.45 -4.12 0.15
CA ALA A 56 10.32 -3.24 0.36
C ALA A 56 9.20 -3.95 1.12
N PRO A 57 8.26 -3.22 1.75
CA PRO A 57 7.04 -3.82 2.29
C PRO A 57 6.38 -4.74 1.26
N ALA A 58 5.90 -5.90 1.71
CA ALA A 58 5.18 -6.80 0.82
C ALA A 58 3.93 -6.11 0.26
N PHE A 59 3.56 -6.44 -0.97
CA PHE A 59 2.28 -6.03 -1.52
C PHE A 59 1.15 -6.67 -0.73
N VAL A 60 -0.03 -6.05 -0.73
CA VAL A 60 -1.17 -6.52 0.06
C VAL A 60 -2.40 -6.68 -0.81
N GLU A 61 -3.06 -7.84 -0.73
CA GLU A 61 -4.34 -8.06 -1.40
C GLU A 61 -5.50 -7.95 -0.40
N CYS A 62 -6.40 -6.99 -0.66
CA CYS A 62 -7.55 -6.67 0.18
C CYS A 62 -8.79 -7.48 -0.16
N LEU A 63 -8.84 -8.08 -1.34
CA LEU A 63 -9.95 -8.88 -1.85
C LEU A 63 -9.51 -10.34 -2.04
N PRO A 64 -9.06 -11.05 -0.97
CA PRO A 64 -8.43 -12.37 -1.08
C PRO A 64 -9.45 -13.51 -1.22
N GLU A 65 -10.75 -13.22 -1.34
CA GLU A 65 -11.74 -14.28 -1.55
C GLU A 65 -11.41 -15.04 -2.85
N GLY A 66 -11.21 -16.35 -2.72
CA GLY A 66 -10.77 -17.22 -3.82
C GLY A 66 -9.27 -17.16 -4.16
N LEU A 67 -8.47 -16.32 -3.49
CA LEU A 67 -7.03 -16.22 -3.74
C LEU A 67 -6.27 -17.39 -3.09
N ASP A 68 -5.51 -18.13 -3.88
CA ASP A 68 -4.56 -19.12 -3.37
C ASP A 68 -3.39 -18.42 -2.63
N PRO A 69 -3.18 -18.71 -1.33
CA PRO A 69 -2.05 -18.14 -0.58
C PRO A 69 -0.68 -18.43 -1.19
N ALA A 70 -0.51 -19.57 -1.87
CA ALA A 70 0.75 -19.92 -2.53
C ALA A 70 1.00 -19.03 -3.76
N VAL A 71 -0.05 -18.74 -4.54
CA VAL A 71 0.00 -17.80 -5.67
C VAL A 71 0.31 -16.39 -5.16
N ALA A 72 -0.36 -15.95 -4.10
CA ALA A 72 -0.08 -14.67 -3.46
C ALA A 72 1.39 -14.56 -3.02
N ALA A 73 1.89 -15.55 -2.28
CA ALA A 73 3.26 -15.57 -1.78
C ALA A 73 4.30 -15.58 -2.91
N ALA A 74 4.06 -16.35 -3.99
CA ALA A 74 4.93 -16.38 -5.17
C ALA A 74 4.99 -15.02 -5.91
N GLY A 75 3.95 -14.18 -5.77
CA GLY A 75 3.91 -12.81 -6.27
C GLY A 75 4.42 -11.76 -5.27
N GLY A 76 4.91 -12.15 -4.10
CA GLY A 76 5.35 -11.21 -3.06
C GLY A 76 4.18 -10.42 -2.43
N VAL A 77 2.99 -11.03 -2.42
CA VAL A 77 1.74 -10.47 -1.93
C VAL A 77 1.31 -11.20 -0.67
N VAL A 78 0.88 -10.45 0.35
CA VAL A 78 0.25 -10.99 1.55
C VAL A 78 -1.26 -10.70 1.54
N PRO A 79 -2.12 -11.66 1.88
CA PRO A 79 -3.55 -11.41 1.98
C PRO A 79 -3.87 -10.62 3.26
N ALA A 80 -4.70 -9.59 3.15
CA ALA A 80 -5.28 -8.88 4.28
C ALA A 80 -6.75 -8.53 3.95
N GLY A 81 -7.65 -9.48 4.23
CA GLY A 81 -9.01 -9.43 3.68
C GLY A 81 -9.92 -8.35 4.24
N LEU A 82 -10.70 -7.75 3.35
CA LEU A 82 -11.90 -7.00 3.69
C LEU A 82 -13.08 -7.94 3.96
N PRO A 83 -14.00 -7.57 4.86
CA PRO A 83 -15.31 -8.21 4.90
C PRO A 83 -16.08 -7.93 3.60
N GLY A 84 -17.10 -8.75 3.33
CA GLY A 84 -17.98 -8.57 2.17
C GLY A 84 -18.62 -7.18 2.14
N ALA A 85 -18.80 -6.67 0.92
CA ALA A 85 -19.51 -5.41 0.71
C ALA A 85 -20.99 -5.55 1.11
N HIS A 86 -21.60 -4.42 1.48
CA HIS A 86 -23.01 -4.31 1.86
C HIS A 86 -23.66 -3.08 1.24
N GLY A 87 -24.99 -2.99 1.38
CA GLY A 87 -25.77 -1.86 0.91
C GLY A 87 -25.60 -0.60 1.76
N LEU A 88 -25.92 0.55 1.17
CA LEU A 88 -25.92 1.84 1.85
C LEU A 88 -26.89 1.88 3.06
N ASP A 89 -27.96 1.08 2.99
CA ASP A 89 -28.98 0.93 4.04
C ASP A 89 -28.48 0.24 5.32
N GLU A 90 -27.41 -0.56 5.23
CA GLU A 90 -26.78 -1.21 6.40
C GLU A 90 -25.74 -0.32 7.11
N VAL A 91 -25.31 0.79 6.50
CA VAL A 91 -24.18 1.60 7.01
C VAL A 91 -24.43 2.10 8.42
N GLU A 92 -25.64 2.59 8.69
CA GLU A 92 -26.01 3.14 9.99
C GLU A 92 -25.96 2.08 11.12
N GLU A 93 -26.51 0.89 10.87
CA GLU A 93 -26.48 -0.23 11.81
C GLU A 93 -25.03 -0.64 12.12
N ARG A 94 -24.21 -0.80 11.07
CA ARG A 94 -22.81 -1.21 11.18
C ARG A 94 -21.96 -0.18 11.93
N VAL A 95 -22.15 1.12 11.66
CA VAL A 95 -21.42 2.17 12.38
C VAL A 95 -21.75 2.15 13.88
N ARG A 96 -23.02 1.94 14.25
CA ARG A 96 -23.42 1.82 15.66
C ARG A 96 -22.86 0.56 16.32
N ALA A 97 -22.84 -0.56 15.60
CA ALA A 97 -22.21 -1.79 16.05
C ALA A 97 -20.66 -1.70 16.12
N GLY A 98 -20.06 -0.69 15.45
CA GLY A 98 -18.61 -0.56 15.34
C GLY A 98 -17.99 -1.56 14.38
N GLU A 99 -18.79 -2.09 13.46
CA GLU A 99 -18.38 -3.03 12.42
C GLU A 99 -17.74 -2.33 11.23
N ARG A 100 -17.06 -3.10 10.39
CA ARG A 100 -16.46 -2.58 9.16
C ARG A 100 -17.54 -2.12 8.18
N VAL A 101 -17.30 -0.97 7.54
CA VAL A 101 -18.13 -0.41 6.47
C VAL A 101 -17.41 -0.59 5.13
N VAL A 102 -18.00 -1.35 4.20
CA VAL A 102 -17.43 -1.71 2.90
C VAL A 102 -18.56 -1.66 1.88
N LEU A 103 -18.42 -0.79 0.89
CA LEU A 103 -19.39 -0.56 -0.17
C LEU A 103 -18.73 -0.91 -1.50
N ASP A 104 -19.49 -1.47 -2.43
CA ASP A 104 -19.03 -1.68 -3.80
C ASP A 104 -19.19 -0.43 -4.68
N ASP A 105 -18.83 -0.57 -5.94
CA ASP A 105 -18.82 0.51 -6.94
C ASP A 105 -20.22 0.91 -7.43
N THR A 106 -21.28 0.22 -6.98
CA THR A 106 -22.66 0.57 -7.31
C THR A 106 -23.19 1.73 -6.45
N VAL A 107 -22.51 2.04 -5.35
CA VAL A 107 -22.90 3.13 -4.44
C VAL A 107 -22.41 4.48 -4.95
N ASP A 108 -23.33 5.44 -5.06
CA ASP A 108 -23.00 6.84 -5.35
C ASP A 108 -22.14 7.45 -4.22
N PRO A 109 -20.91 7.90 -4.50
CA PRO A 109 -20.02 8.48 -3.51
C PRO A 109 -20.62 9.69 -2.77
N ALA A 110 -21.46 10.50 -3.43
CA ALA A 110 -22.09 11.67 -2.82
C ALA A 110 -23.12 11.26 -1.76
N ARG A 111 -23.88 10.18 -2.02
CA ARG A 111 -24.83 9.61 -1.06
C ARG A 111 -24.10 9.00 0.13
N LEU A 112 -23.01 8.27 -0.12
CA LEU A 112 -22.17 7.73 0.94
C LEU A 112 -21.57 8.84 1.81
N ALA A 113 -21.00 9.88 1.19
CA ALA A 113 -20.43 11.02 1.89
C ALA A 113 -21.47 11.72 2.78
N THR A 114 -22.68 11.92 2.26
CA THR A 114 -23.81 12.50 3.02
C THR A 114 -24.14 11.66 4.24
N GLU A 115 -24.27 10.35 4.06
CA GLU A 115 -24.67 9.44 5.13
C GLU A 115 -23.60 9.32 6.22
N LEU A 116 -22.34 9.14 5.86
CA LEU A 116 -21.23 9.09 6.81
C LEU A 116 -21.04 10.42 7.55
N THR A 117 -21.24 11.56 6.87
CA THR A 117 -21.16 12.90 7.50
C THR A 117 -22.27 13.11 8.52
N ARG A 118 -23.50 12.67 8.18
CA ARG A 118 -24.63 12.68 9.10
C ARG A 118 -24.34 11.85 10.35
N LEU A 119 -23.86 10.62 10.17
CA LEU A 119 -23.48 9.72 11.26
C LEU A 119 -22.32 10.28 12.10
N ALA A 120 -21.33 10.92 11.48
CA ALA A 120 -20.23 11.55 12.20
C ALA A 120 -20.69 12.74 13.05
N THR A 121 -21.72 13.46 12.62
CA THR A 121 -22.35 14.54 13.38
C THR A 121 -23.16 14.01 14.56
N GLU A 122 -23.88 12.90 14.37
CA GLU A 122 -24.74 12.28 15.39
C GLU A 122 -23.94 11.49 16.45
N LEU A 123 -22.96 10.70 16.00
CA LEU A 123 -22.25 9.71 16.82
C LEU A 123 -20.80 10.11 17.13
N GLY A 124 -20.30 11.17 16.48
CA GLY A 124 -18.92 11.62 16.52
C GLY A 124 -18.03 11.00 15.44
N GLY A 125 -17.13 11.81 14.87
CA GLY A 125 -16.17 11.37 13.85
C GLY A 125 -15.39 10.09 14.20
N PRO A 126 -14.88 9.92 15.44
CA PRO A 126 -14.20 8.67 15.84
C PRO A 126 -15.08 7.41 15.74
N ALA A 127 -16.40 7.54 15.88
CA ALA A 127 -17.33 6.41 15.76
C ALA A 127 -17.47 5.92 14.31
N VAL A 128 -17.40 6.84 13.34
CA VAL A 128 -17.36 6.49 11.92
C VAL A 128 -15.97 6.01 11.53
N ALA A 129 -14.92 6.73 11.92
CA ALA A 129 -13.55 6.43 11.53
C ALA A 129 -13.07 5.03 11.99
N ARG A 130 -13.50 4.56 13.18
CA ARG A 130 -13.18 3.19 13.64
C ARG A 130 -13.78 2.11 12.73
N CYS A 131 -14.81 2.40 11.95
CA CYS A 131 -15.44 1.44 11.04
C CYS A 131 -14.66 1.32 9.73
N ILE A 132 -13.73 2.25 9.46
CA ILE A 132 -12.88 2.33 8.27
C ILE A 132 -13.74 2.14 7.01
N PRO A 133 -14.56 3.16 6.65
CA PRO A 133 -15.38 3.11 5.45
C PRO A 133 -14.49 2.87 4.23
N VAL A 134 -14.78 1.82 3.47
CA VAL A 134 -14.10 1.52 2.21
C VAL A 134 -15.11 1.58 1.08
N LEU A 135 -14.81 2.36 0.05
CA LEU A 135 -15.51 2.32 -1.23
C LEU A 135 -14.65 1.56 -2.23
N VAL A 136 -15.11 0.40 -2.69
CA VAL A 136 -14.43 -0.41 -3.70
C VAL A 136 -14.77 0.12 -5.08
N GLY A 137 -13.75 0.30 -5.91
CA GLY A 137 -13.87 0.81 -7.28
C GLY A 137 -13.36 2.24 -7.46
N GLY A 138 -12.71 2.49 -8.59
CA GLY A 138 -12.17 3.82 -8.93
C GLY A 138 -13.11 4.75 -9.70
N THR A 139 -14.04 4.19 -10.47
CA THR A 139 -14.89 4.93 -11.42
C THR A 139 -15.90 5.84 -10.75
N GLY A 140 -16.56 5.37 -9.67
CA GLY A 140 -17.46 6.19 -8.87
C GLY A 140 -16.74 7.39 -8.25
N ALA A 141 -15.63 7.14 -7.55
CA ALA A 141 -14.81 8.19 -6.93
C ALA A 141 -14.17 9.14 -7.96
N GLY A 142 -13.81 8.65 -9.15
CA GLY A 142 -13.26 9.46 -10.25
C GLY A 142 -14.22 10.52 -10.78
N ASN A 143 -15.53 10.26 -10.69
CA ASN A 143 -16.58 11.17 -11.13
C ASN A 143 -17.10 12.08 -10.01
N ALA A 144 -16.67 11.88 -8.76
CA ALA A 144 -17.08 12.69 -7.63
C ALA A 144 -16.58 14.15 -7.77
N ASP A 145 -17.40 15.11 -7.35
CA ASP A 145 -16.99 16.50 -7.26
C ASP A 145 -16.02 16.73 -6.08
N GLY A 146 -15.43 17.93 -6.01
CA GLY A 146 -14.45 18.26 -4.97
C GLY A 146 -15.03 18.21 -3.56
N ASP A 147 -16.29 18.61 -3.40
CA ASP A 147 -16.98 18.65 -2.11
C ASP A 147 -17.26 17.25 -1.59
N THR A 148 -17.68 16.33 -2.47
CA THR A 148 -17.86 14.91 -2.16
C THR A 148 -16.55 14.28 -1.72
N LEU A 149 -15.45 14.50 -2.46
CA LEU A 149 -14.14 13.98 -2.10
C LEU A 149 -13.65 14.52 -0.74
N ALA A 150 -13.84 15.82 -0.49
CA ALA A 150 -13.49 16.43 0.79
C ALA A 150 -14.31 15.84 1.95
N ALA A 151 -15.61 15.61 1.76
CA ALA A 151 -16.47 14.99 2.76
C ALA A 151 -16.05 13.54 3.06
N LEU A 152 -15.75 12.74 2.02
CA LEU A 152 -15.24 11.38 2.17
C LEU A 152 -13.90 11.34 2.94
N ALA A 153 -13.00 12.28 2.64
CA ALA A 153 -11.74 12.42 3.36
C ALA A 153 -11.95 12.78 4.83
N ALA A 154 -12.87 13.70 5.13
CA ALA A 154 -13.16 14.15 6.49
C ALA A 154 -13.69 13.03 7.42
N VAL A 155 -14.43 12.06 6.86
CA VAL A 155 -14.94 10.89 7.59
C VAL A 155 -13.98 9.68 7.54
N GLY A 156 -12.79 9.84 6.97
CA GLY A 156 -11.75 8.82 6.94
C GLY A 156 -12.00 7.67 5.97
N THR A 157 -12.74 7.93 4.89
CA THR A 157 -13.01 6.93 3.85
C THR A 157 -11.72 6.55 3.11
N VAL A 158 -11.60 5.27 2.76
CA VAL A 158 -10.57 4.73 1.88
C VAL A 158 -11.20 4.34 0.54
N THR A 159 -10.65 4.82 -0.56
CA THR A 159 -11.02 4.32 -1.90
C THR A 159 -10.10 3.15 -2.25
N LEU A 160 -10.67 1.96 -2.44
CA LEU A 160 -9.95 0.78 -2.90
C LEU A 160 -10.09 0.65 -4.42
N LEU A 161 -9.01 0.96 -5.15
CA LEU A 161 -8.93 0.86 -6.60
C LEU A 161 -8.72 -0.60 -7.04
N ARG A 162 -9.32 -1.03 -8.16
CA ARG A 162 -9.03 -2.34 -8.78
C ARG A 162 -8.46 -2.11 -10.19
N PRO A 163 -7.20 -1.67 -10.31
CA PRO A 163 -6.64 -1.15 -11.57
C PRO A 163 -6.52 -2.20 -12.70
N LEU A 164 -6.66 -3.49 -12.39
CA LEU A 164 -6.65 -4.58 -13.36
C LEU A 164 -8.06 -5.11 -13.71
N VAL A 165 -9.09 -4.55 -13.08
CA VAL A 165 -10.50 -4.96 -13.23
C VAL A 165 -11.36 -3.79 -13.71
N ASP A 166 -11.17 -2.62 -13.11
CA ASP A 166 -11.92 -1.40 -13.42
C ASP A 166 -11.30 -0.67 -14.62
N ASP A 167 -12.16 -0.08 -15.46
CA ASP A 167 -11.71 0.90 -16.46
C ASP A 167 -11.38 2.24 -15.79
N LEU A 168 -10.09 2.57 -15.72
CA LEU A 168 -9.62 3.83 -15.14
C LEU A 168 -9.62 4.99 -16.15
N THR A 169 -10.05 4.77 -17.39
CA THR A 169 -10.07 5.82 -18.42
C THR A 169 -10.86 7.04 -17.93
N GLY A 170 -10.21 8.21 -17.99
CA GLY A 170 -10.79 9.47 -17.54
C GLY A 170 -10.80 9.69 -16.02
N THR A 171 -10.44 8.70 -15.19
CA THR A 171 -10.34 8.86 -13.74
C THR A 171 -9.14 9.72 -13.36
N ASP A 172 -9.34 10.76 -12.55
CA ASP A 172 -8.25 11.62 -12.06
C ASP A 172 -7.75 11.18 -10.68
N LEU A 173 -6.85 10.20 -10.67
CA LEU A 173 -6.31 9.62 -9.42
C LEU A 173 -5.50 10.64 -8.61
N VAL A 174 -4.79 11.54 -9.28
CA VAL A 174 -4.04 12.63 -8.64
C VAL A 174 -4.99 13.55 -7.90
N ARG A 175 -6.13 13.92 -8.51
CA ARG A 175 -7.16 14.73 -7.86
C ARG A 175 -7.78 14.03 -6.65
N ILE A 176 -8.09 12.74 -6.75
CA ILE A 176 -8.60 11.97 -5.60
C ILE A 176 -7.57 12.00 -4.47
N ALA A 177 -6.30 11.68 -4.75
CA ALA A 177 -5.25 11.71 -3.74
C ALA A 177 -5.07 13.12 -3.13
N ALA A 178 -5.11 14.17 -3.95
CA ALA A 178 -4.95 15.56 -3.51
C ALA A 178 -6.09 16.07 -2.61
N SER A 179 -7.26 15.44 -2.66
CA SER A 179 -8.39 15.75 -1.77
C SER A 179 -8.20 15.28 -0.33
N GLY A 180 -7.20 14.42 -0.07
CA GLY A 180 -6.96 13.82 1.24
C GLY A 180 -7.65 12.46 1.45
N VAL A 181 -8.43 11.98 0.47
CA VAL A 181 -8.96 10.61 0.49
C VAL A 181 -7.80 9.61 0.47
N ALA A 182 -7.81 8.66 1.39
CA ALA A 182 -6.81 7.60 1.42
C ALA A 182 -7.04 6.63 0.25
N LEU A 183 -5.97 6.27 -0.46
CA LEU A 183 -6.02 5.31 -1.55
C LEU A 183 -5.48 3.95 -1.11
N ALA A 184 -6.20 2.91 -1.46
CA ALA A 184 -5.77 1.52 -1.48
C ALA A 184 -5.88 0.98 -2.90
N ALA A 185 -5.16 -0.08 -3.24
CA ALA A 185 -5.33 -0.75 -4.53
C ALA A 185 -5.17 -2.26 -4.41
N SER A 186 -6.02 -2.98 -5.13
CA SER A 186 -5.87 -4.42 -5.37
C SER A 186 -4.79 -4.67 -6.42
N THR A 187 -4.14 -5.82 -6.33
CA THR A 187 -3.10 -6.27 -7.27
C THR A 187 -3.56 -7.45 -8.12
N ARG A 188 -4.84 -7.83 -8.01
CA ARG A 188 -5.40 -9.07 -8.53
C ARG A 188 -6.13 -8.89 -9.85
N ALA A 189 -6.03 -9.88 -10.73
CA ALA A 189 -6.82 -10.03 -11.95
C ALA A 189 -7.28 -11.49 -12.08
N GLY A 190 -8.56 -11.78 -11.77
CA GLY A 190 -9.01 -13.17 -11.64
C GLY A 190 -8.20 -13.90 -10.57
N ASP A 191 -7.73 -15.11 -10.83
CA ASP A 191 -6.97 -15.90 -9.84
C ASP A 191 -5.47 -15.54 -9.76
N GLU A 192 -5.01 -14.58 -10.57
CA GLU A 192 -3.61 -14.15 -10.63
C GLU A 192 -3.34 -12.91 -9.76
N VAL A 193 -2.17 -12.86 -9.14
CA VAL A 193 -1.61 -11.64 -8.55
C VAL A 193 -0.57 -11.02 -9.47
N ARG A 194 -0.76 -9.74 -9.82
CA ARG A 194 0.06 -9.00 -10.79
C ARG A 194 0.41 -7.60 -10.25
N PRO A 195 1.18 -7.51 -9.14
CA PRO A 195 1.42 -6.24 -8.46
C PRO A 195 2.15 -5.21 -9.33
N TRP A 196 3.10 -5.62 -10.17
CA TRP A 196 3.83 -4.71 -11.06
C TRP A 196 2.94 -4.14 -12.17
N ASP A 197 2.01 -4.94 -12.70
CA ASP A 197 1.02 -4.46 -13.67
C ASP A 197 0.00 -3.53 -13.02
N ALA A 198 -0.42 -3.82 -11.78
CA ALA A 198 -1.28 -2.92 -11.01
C ALA A 198 -0.61 -1.55 -10.79
N LEU A 199 0.69 -1.53 -10.47
CA LEU A 199 1.47 -0.30 -10.39
C LEU A 199 1.50 0.45 -11.71
N ARG A 200 1.79 -0.23 -12.83
CA ARG A 200 1.77 0.38 -14.16
C ARG A 200 0.41 1.02 -14.45
N ALA A 201 -0.67 0.26 -14.29
CA ALA A 201 -2.04 0.74 -14.54
C ALA A 201 -2.40 1.98 -13.68
N LEU A 202 -1.97 2.04 -12.42
CA LEU A 202 -2.18 3.20 -11.56
C LEU A 202 -1.34 4.43 -11.97
N THR A 203 -0.19 4.22 -12.60
CA THR A 203 0.73 5.29 -13.01
C THR A 203 0.50 5.78 -14.43
N SER A 204 -0.06 4.94 -15.31
CA SER A 204 -0.18 5.21 -16.75
C SER A 204 -1.54 5.76 -17.17
N VAL A 205 -2.33 6.29 -16.23
CA VAL A 205 -3.63 6.91 -16.58
C VAL A 205 -3.40 8.17 -17.42
N GLU A 206 -4.03 8.21 -18.60
CA GLU A 206 -3.83 9.25 -19.60
C GLU A 206 -4.11 10.67 -19.10
N GLY A 207 -3.45 11.65 -19.72
CA GLY A 207 -3.67 13.07 -19.42
C GLY A 207 -3.05 13.53 -18.09
N GLY A 208 -2.02 12.85 -17.60
CA GLY A 208 -1.32 13.21 -16.36
C GLY A 208 -2.14 12.92 -15.10
N ARG A 209 -3.13 12.04 -15.20
CA ARG A 209 -4.09 11.70 -14.14
C ARG A 209 -3.65 10.52 -13.27
N GLY A 210 -2.57 9.84 -13.67
CA GLY A 210 -1.99 8.71 -12.94
C GLY A 210 -1.24 9.11 -11.68
N LEU A 211 -1.15 8.18 -10.73
CA LEU A 211 -0.36 8.36 -9.52
C LEU A 211 1.14 8.37 -9.83
N SER A 212 1.94 8.96 -8.94
CA SER A 212 3.38 8.68 -8.97
C SER A 212 3.66 7.21 -8.60
N PRO A 213 4.76 6.60 -9.07
CA PRO A 213 5.12 5.22 -8.71
C PRO A 213 5.12 4.95 -7.20
N ARG A 214 5.57 5.93 -6.41
CA ARG A 214 5.60 5.82 -4.95
C ARG A 214 4.20 5.92 -4.32
N ALA A 215 3.31 6.74 -4.86
CA ALA A 215 1.93 6.80 -4.41
C ALA A 215 1.18 5.51 -4.77
N ALA A 216 1.38 4.97 -5.98
CA ALA A 216 0.84 3.68 -6.39
C ALA A 216 1.36 2.51 -5.51
N PHE A 217 2.65 2.49 -5.20
CA PHE A 217 3.23 1.51 -4.27
C PHE A 217 2.68 1.65 -2.85
N THR A 218 2.48 2.88 -2.38
CA THR A 218 1.86 3.13 -1.07
C THR A 218 0.41 2.63 -1.04
N ALA A 219 -0.35 2.80 -2.12
CA ALA A 219 -1.73 2.33 -2.22
C ALA A 219 -1.82 0.79 -2.16
N THR A 220 -0.87 0.08 -2.77
CA THR A 220 -0.81 -1.41 -2.78
C THR A 220 -0.13 -2.02 -1.55
N THR A 221 0.32 -1.20 -0.60
CA THR A 221 0.99 -1.64 0.65
C THR A 221 0.28 -1.06 1.87
N ARG A 222 0.72 0.10 2.36
CA ARG A 222 0.13 0.79 3.53
C ARG A 222 -1.36 1.10 3.32
N GLY A 223 -1.74 1.56 2.14
CA GLY A 223 -3.13 1.87 1.78
C GLY A 223 -4.01 0.63 1.89
N ALA A 224 -3.57 -0.47 1.30
CA ALA A 224 -4.21 -1.77 1.39
C ALA A 224 -4.30 -2.31 2.83
N HIS A 225 -3.23 -2.24 3.64
CA HIS A 225 -3.32 -2.58 5.07
C HIS A 225 -4.35 -1.73 5.82
N ARG A 226 -4.38 -0.41 5.56
CA ARG A 226 -5.38 0.49 6.15
C ARG A 226 -6.79 0.06 5.75
N ALA A 227 -7.03 -0.23 4.47
CA ALA A 227 -8.31 -0.75 4.01
C ALA A 227 -8.66 -2.06 4.73
N ALA A 228 -7.73 -2.99 4.87
CA ALA A 228 -7.92 -4.26 5.58
C ALA A 228 -8.20 -4.10 7.09
N GLY A 229 -7.89 -2.95 7.67
CA GLY A 229 -8.27 -2.60 9.04
C GLY A 229 -7.11 -2.29 9.98
N ALA A 230 -5.88 -2.24 9.48
CA ALA A 230 -4.71 -1.88 10.28
C ALA A 230 -4.82 -0.42 10.77
N ARG A 231 -4.60 -0.21 12.08
CA ARG A 231 -4.80 1.09 12.76
C ARG A 231 -3.54 1.70 13.35
N ASP A 232 -2.42 0.99 13.35
CA ASP A 232 -1.14 1.46 13.92
C ASP A 232 -0.50 2.61 13.13
N GLY A 233 -0.98 2.87 11.89
CA GLY A 233 -0.46 3.91 11.01
C GLY A 233 0.91 3.58 10.40
N THR A 234 1.47 2.41 10.73
CA THR A 234 2.83 2.00 10.37
C THR A 234 2.85 0.66 9.63
N ALA A 235 1.76 -0.12 9.64
CA ALA A 235 1.56 -1.28 8.78
C ALA A 235 1.88 -0.96 7.31
N GLY A 236 2.53 -1.90 6.62
CA GLY A 236 3.04 -1.68 5.26
C GLY A 236 4.25 -0.75 5.19
N THR A 237 5.03 -0.61 6.28
CA THR A 237 6.35 0.03 6.27
C THR A 237 7.41 -0.78 6.99
N LEU A 238 8.68 -0.48 6.72
CA LEU A 238 9.83 -1.15 7.34
C LEU A 238 10.54 -0.22 8.33
N THR A 239 9.83 0.18 9.39
CA THR A 239 10.40 1.01 10.47
C THR A 239 10.48 0.23 11.78
N PRO A 240 11.41 0.56 12.69
CA PRO A 240 11.47 -0.10 13.99
C PRO A 240 10.10 -0.16 14.70
N GLY A 241 9.74 -1.34 15.21
CA GLY A 241 8.46 -1.63 15.86
C GLY A 241 7.33 -2.14 14.95
N THR A 242 7.53 -2.14 13.63
CA THR A 242 6.54 -2.69 12.68
C THR A 242 6.76 -4.18 12.44
N ALA A 243 5.71 -4.87 11.96
CA ALA A 243 5.83 -6.25 11.52
C ALA A 243 6.92 -6.41 10.44
N ALA A 244 7.75 -7.43 10.58
CA ALA A 244 8.78 -7.79 9.62
C ALA A 244 8.17 -8.53 8.42
N THR A 245 7.35 -7.81 7.65
CA THR A 245 6.65 -8.31 6.48
C THR A 245 7.11 -7.55 5.24
N PHE A 246 7.99 -8.17 4.45
CA PHE A 246 8.68 -7.55 3.32
C PHE A 246 9.01 -8.55 2.22
N ALA A 247 9.18 -8.05 1.01
CA ALA A 247 9.63 -8.81 -0.13
C ALA A 247 11.03 -8.33 -0.58
N ARG A 248 11.85 -9.28 -1.01
CA ARG A 248 13.16 -9.07 -1.63
C ARG A 248 13.03 -9.26 -3.13
N TRP A 249 13.49 -8.28 -3.89
CA TRP A 249 13.39 -8.27 -5.34
C TRP A 249 14.75 -8.05 -5.97
N ARG A 250 15.10 -8.89 -6.94
CA ARG A 250 16.16 -8.55 -7.88
C ARG A 250 15.57 -7.60 -8.91
N THR A 251 16.11 -6.40 -9.00
CA THR A 251 15.64 -5.36 -9.92
C THR A 251 16.68 -5.10 -11.02
N GLY A 252 16.24 -4.49 -12.12
CA GLY A 252 17.13 -3.76 -13.01
C GLY A 252 17.62 -2.46 -12.36
N GLU A 253 17.86 -1.44 -13.18
CA GLU A 253 18.12 -0.08 -12.67
C GLU A 253 16.98 0.39 -11.78
N LEU A 254 17.33 1.05 -10.67
CA LEU A 254 16.34 1.75 -9.87
C LEU A 254 16.20 3.16 -10.42
N ALA A 255 15.01 3.50 -10.88
CA ALA A 255 14.72 4.81 -11.41
C ALA A 255 14.74 5.84 -10.27
N VAL A 256 15.66 6.81 -10.37
CA VAL A 256 15.50 8.10 -9.72
C VAL A 256 14.65 8.94 -10.67
N VAL A 257 13.34 8.94 -10.48
CA VAL A 257 12.44 9.73 -11.32
C VAL A 257 12.72 11.21 -11.04
N ALA A 258 13.42 11.87 -11.97
CA ALA A 258 13.31 13.30 -12.14
C ALA A 258 11.85 13.57 -12.56
N ALA A 259 11.17 14.43 -11.80
CA ALA A 259 9.74 14.71 -12.00
C ALA A 259 9.46 15.08 -13.47
N ASP A 260 8.40 14.49 -14.02
CA ASP A 260 7.76 15.01 -15.22
C ASP A 260 7.28 16.45 -14.94
N ASP A 261 7.54 17.37 -15.86
CA ASP A 261 7.34 18.83 -15.71
C ASP A 261 5.87 19.25 -15.45
N ALA A 262 4.92 18.32 -15.55
CA ALA A 262 3.49 18.60 -15.46
C ALA A 262 2.87 18.47 -14.05
N VAL A 263 3.59 17.98 -13.03
CA VAL A 263 3.06 17.80 -11.66
C VAL A 263 3.90 18.58 -10.64
N GLN A 264 3.90 19.91 -10.79
CA GLN A 264 4.54 20.83 -9.86
C GLN A 264 3.74 20.95 -8.56
N ARG A 265 4.11 20.14 -7.54
CA ARG A 265 3.98 20.50 -6.12
C ARG A 265 4.93 19.78 -5.16
N TRP A 266 6.00 19.18 -5.68
CA TRP A 266 7.04 18.56 -4.87
C TRP A 266 8.40 18.68 -5.58
N SER A 267 9.47 18.74 -4.78
CA SER A 267 10.82 19.13 -5.19
C SER A 267 11.38 18.31 -6.36
N THR A 268 11.95 19.01 -7.35
CA THR A 268 12.63 18.48 -8.54
C THR A 268 14.16 18.42 -8.38
N ASP A 269 14.69 18.50 -7.15
CA ASP A 269 16.14 18.48 -6.91
C ASP A 269 16.70 17.04 -6.99
N PRO A 270 17.76 16.75 -7.76
CA PRO A 270 18.50 15.47 -7.68
C PRO A 270 19.09 15.19 -6.29
N ARG A 271 19.16 16.21 -5.40
CA ARG A 271 19.47 16.09 -3.98
C ARG A 271 18.25 15.79 -3.09
N SER A 272 17.06 15.64 -3.66
CA SER A 272 15.80 15.46 -2.90
C SER A 272 15.69 14.13 -2.16
N GLY A 273 16.56 13.15 -2.43
CA GLY A 273 16.83 11.99 -1.57
C GLY A 273 15.63 11.07 -1.34
N VAL A 274 14.80 10.82 -2.35
CA VAL A 274 13.72 9.81 -2.28
C VAL A 274 14.35 8.44 -2.56
N PRO A 275 14.15 7.42 -1.69
CA PRO A 275 14.66 6.08 -1.95
C PRO A 275 14.19 5.59 -3.34
N PRO A 276 15.09 5.10 -4.18
CA PRO A 276 14.77 4.83 -5.58
C PRO A 276 13.82 3.63 -5.70
N MET A 277 12.88 3.71 -6.63
CA MET A 277 11.89 2.67 -6.95
C MET A 277 12.36 1.89 -8.19
N PRO A 278 11.94 0.63 -8.38
CA PRO A 278 12.18 -0.07 -9.64
C PRO A 278 11.58 0.70 -10.83
N ASP A 279 12.30 0.72 -11.96
CA ASP A 279 11.79 1.28 -13.21
C ASP A 279 10.61 0.45 -13.73
N LEU A 280 9.43 1.07 -13.80
CA LEU A 280 8.20 0.41 -14.26
C LEU A 280 8.12 0.25 -15.78
N THR A 281 8.99 0.91 -16.55
CA THR A 281 9.07 0.78 -18.01
C THR A 281 9.94 -0.40 -18.45
N GLY A 282 10.79 -0.89 -17.53
CA GLY A 282 11.64 -2.07 -17.71
C GLY A 282 10.94 -3.39 -17.39
N PRO A 283 11.71 -4.51 -17.40
CA PRO A 283 11.20 -5.81 -16.99
C PRO A 283 10.79 -5.82 -15.52
N ASP A 284 9.82 -6.67 -15.17
CA ASP A 284 9.38 -6.84 -13.80
C ASP A 284 10.54 -7.26 -12.88
N PRO A 285 10.61 -6.68 -11.67
CA PRO A 285 11.45 -7.20 -10.61
C PRO A 285 11.15 -8.67 -10.32
N VAL A 286 12.21 -9.46 -10.14
CA VAL A 286 12.11 -10.90 -9.84
C VAL A 286 12.09 -11.09 -8.34
N LEU A 287 11.03 -11.70 -7.81
CA LEU A 287 10.94 -12.03 -6.38
C LEU A 287 12.05 -13.02 -6.02
N ARG A 288 12.83 -12.69 -4.98
CA ARG A 288 13.88 -13.54 -4.41
C ARG A 288 13.44 -14.20 -3.12
N ALA A 289 12.65 -13.49 -2.31
CA ALA A 289 12.07 -14.02 -1.09
C ALA A 289 10.90 -13.15 -0.63
N LEU A 290 9.97 -13.75 0.10
CA LEU A 290 8.97 -13.06 0.90
C LEU A 290 9.18 -13.45 2.37
N VAL A 291 9.11 -12.47 3.26
CA VAL A 291 9.16 -12.64 4.71
C VAL A 291 7.84 -12.09 5.26
N VAL A 292 7.19 -12.86 6.14
CA VAL A 292 5.93 -12.50 6.81
C VAL A 292 6.14 -12.68 8.30
N ASP A 293 5.99 -11.62 9.07
CA ASP A 293 6.23 -11.59 10.52
C ASP A 293 7.57 -12.22 10.91
N GLY A 294 8.62 -11.91 10.13
CA GLY A 294 9.99 -12.37 10.33
C GLY A 294 10.25 -13.83 9.92
N LEU A 295 9.27 -14.50 9.31
CA LEU A 295 9.40 -15.87 8.82
C LEU A 295 9.39 -15.92 7.29
N PRO A 296 10.25 -16.74 6.65
CA PRO A 296 10.16 -16.95 5.21
C PRO A 296 8.78 -17.49 4.79
N ALA A 297 8.19 -16.88 3.76
CA ALA A 297 6.93 -17.30 3.16
C ALA A 297 7.12 -17.45 1.64
N GLY A 298 6.61 -18.54 1.06
CA GLY A 298 6.85 -18.91 -0.34
C GLY A 298 7.83 -20.08 -0.49
N PRO A 299 7.98 -20.64 -1.70
CA PRO A 299 8.87 -21.78 -1.92
C PRO A 299 10.31 -21.35 -1.63
N ALA A 300 11.01 -22.11 -0.79
CA ALA A 300 12.45 -21.99 -0.63
C ALA A 300 13.09 -22.20 -2.00
N THR A 301 13.72 -21.16 -2.56
CA THR A 301 14.58 -21.28 -3.74
C THR A 301 15.84 -22.04 -3.40
#